data_AF-A0A7Y1FK86-F1
#
_entry.id   AF-A0A7Y1FK86-F1
#
_cell.length_a   1.000
_cell.length_b   1.000
_cell.length_c   1.000
_cell.angle_alpha   90.00
_cell.angle_beta   90.00
_cell.angle_gamma   90.00
#
_symmetry.space_group_name_H-M   'P 1'
#
loop_
_entity.id
_entity.type
_entity.pdbx_description
1 polymer ?
#
loop_
_entity_poly.entity_id
_entity_poly.type
_entity_poly.pdbx_seq_one_letter_code
_entity_poly.pdbx_strand_id
1 'polypeptide(L)'
;MSAFWPHWFRPEWLAVLPLLGWLLWKLWRRQKRAGRWQMILPVAFQRVLLSGGNGRDSKLPWMILGLAWLLAALALMGPSWQRVEQSTQKPADPLVVMLELTPEMLATDSSPNRLEQARRKVYDLLQNRSDAQTAVIVYAGSAHTLVPLSDDLATSRNLLEALKPSIMPEPGHRADLAVGKALQLLNQGGLGQGRLLLIGSSLSEQEREGIRAVLDSRAPPLLMLGVGTRDGAPVVDENGQLLKDDQGAILLPRLDSPDLRSFILDVGGRYRQARLDDNDLRGLGLLDGAQHLRADGQTQRLDTWADQGYWLLLPLLLLAACAGRRGWLFCLPLLLMLPQPGYAFSFTDLWLRPDQQGQRLLEQKKPLQAVEHFDDPMWQGLALYQAGDYTAAAQRFAEVNSASAHYNRGNALAMAGELEAAVDAYEQALEREPELLAAAQNKALIEKLLAEQHAQPPAPDPPPEAEHPAPDTPPPISTPTPGTAGVNTREQDNSTVATPSGELNPHDAAPPDAQPAAPGEPEAEPATAPAPPAARPIEEEHRQALEQWLKQIPDNPSELLRRKFWYEQQQHQDTPQ
;
A
#
# COMPACT_ATOMS: atom_id res chain seq x y z
N MET A 1 5.60 -20.18 -6.98
CA MET A 1 4.33 -20.88 -6.66
C MET A 1 3.98 -20.83 -5.17
N SER A 2 4.44 -19.83 -4.41
CA SER A 2 4.26 -19.70 -2.95
C SER A 2 3.19 -18.69 -2.52
N ALA A 3 2.44 -18.11 -3.46
CA ALA A 3 1.53 -16.98 -3.20
C ALA A 3 0.23 -17.32 -2.43
N PHE A 4 -0.06 -18.61 -2.20
CA PHE A 4 -1.32 -19.03 -1.56
C PHE A 4 -1.20 -19.29 -0.05
N TRP A 5 0.01 -19.42 0.49
CA TRP A 5 0.18 -19.68 1.92
C TRP A 5 0.23 -18.36 2.70
N PRO A 6 -0.69 -18.11 3.65
CA PRO A 6 -0.61 -16.92 4.49
C PRO A 6 0.64 -16.94 5.37
N HIS A 7 1.18 -15.76 5.63
CA HIS A 7 2.05 -15.55 6.77
C HIS A 7 1.22 -15.49 8.05
N TRP A 8 1.69 -16.12 9.13
CA TRP A 8 0.98 -16.18 10.40
C TRP A 8 1.71 -15.33 11.44
N PHE A 9 1.05 -14.27 11.91
CA PHE A 9 1.64 -13.34 12.87
C PHE A 9 1.89 -13.97 14.24
N ARG A 10 0.96 -14.82 14.69
CA ARG A 10 0.92 -15.34 16.06
C ARG A 10 0.57 -16.83 16.11
N PRO A 11 1.47 -17.72 15.63
CA PRO A 11 1.20 -19.15 15.59
C PRO A 11 0.95 -19.78 16.97
N GLU A 12 1.38 -19.12 18.06
CA GLU A 12 1.14 -19.56 19.44
C GLU A 12 -0.34 -19.75 19.80
N TRP A 13 -1.26 -19.07 19.10
CA TRP A 13 -2.70 -19.27 19.31
C TRP A 13 -3.21 -20.66 18.92
N LEU A 14 -2.45 -21.44 18.15
CA LEU A 14 -2.76 -22.86 17.90
C LEU A 14 -2.79 -23.69 19.19
N ALA A 15 -2.02 -23.31 20.22
CA ALA A 15 -1.98 -24.02 21.50
C ALA A 15 -3.32 -23.98 22.25
N VAL A 16 -4.21 -23.04 21.89
CA VAL A 16 -5.52 -22.89 22.51
C VAL A 16 -6.47 -23.99 22.00
N LEU A 17 -6.33 -24.46 20.75
CA LEU A 17 -7.16 -25.51 20.10
C LEU A 17 -7.44 -26.76 20.97
N PRO A 18 -6.43 -27.45 21.54
CA PRO A 18 -6.65 -28.66 22.33
C PRO A 18 -7.44 -28.44 23.63
N LEU A 19 -7.21 -27.32 24.33
CA LEU A 19 -7.90 -26.98 25.58
C LEU A 19 -9.43 -26.90 25.37
N LEU A 20 -9.81 -26.39 24.21
CA LEU A 20 -11.20 -26.13 23.91
C LEU A 20 -11.86 -27.31 23.19
N GLY A 21 -11.11 -28.11 22.45
CA GLY A 21 -11.53 -29.46 22.06
C GLY A 21 -11.90 -30.30 23.28
N TRP A 22 -11.11 -30.22 24.36
CA TRP A 22 -11.44 -30.84 25.65
C TRP A 22 -12.71 -30.24 26.29
N LEU A 23 -12.88 -28.91 26.25
CA LEU A 23 -14.08 -28.25 26.78
C LEU A 23 -15.35 -28.66 26.02
N LEU A 24 -15.32 -28.68 24.68
CA LEU A 24 -16.42 -29.12 23.82
C LEU A 24 -16.74 -30.59 24.07
N TRP A 25 -15.73 -31.45 24.21
CA TRP A 25 -15.90 -32.86 24.56
C TRP A 25 -16.59 -33.03 25.93
N LYS A 26 -16.16 -32.27 26.94
CA LYS A 26 -16.76 -32.28 28.29
C LYS A 26 -18.20 -31.80 28.26
N LEU A 27 -18.50 -30.75 27.49
CA LEU A 27 -19.84 -30.18 27.34
C LEU A 27 -20.77 -31.10 26.52
N TRP A 28 -20.25 -31.75 25.48
CA TRP A 28 -20.98 -32.74 24.69
C TRP A 28 -21.27 -34.02 25.50
N ARG A 29 -20.36 -34.44 26.38
CA ARG A 29 -20.57 -35.57 27.29
C ARG A 29 -21.39 -35.24 28.54
N ARG A 30 -21.81 -33.98 28.74
CA ARG A 30 -22.77 -33.67 29.81
C ARG A 30 -24.10 -34.30 29.47
N GLN A 31 -24.36 -35.47 30.04
CA GLN A 31 -25.71 -36.02 30.10
C GLN A 31 -26.63 -34.96 30.72
N LYS A 32 -27.73 -34.63 30.03
CA LYS A 32 -28.80 -33.80 30.59
C LYS A 32 -29.19 -34.44 31.91
N ARG A 33 -28.87 -33.78 33.03
CA ARG A 33 -29.16 -34.28 34.39
C ARG A 33 -30.66 -34.18 34.67
N ALA A 34 -31.48 -34.93 33.93
CA ALA A 34 -32.82 -35.31 34.37
C ALA A 34 -32.74 -36.17 35.65
N GLY A 35 -31.60 -36.86 35.86
CA GLY A 35 -31.36 -37.77 36.98
C GLY A 35 -31.50 -37.19 38.39
N ARG A 36 -31.19 -35.90 38.65
CA ARG A 36 -31.37 -35.31 39.99
C ARG A 36 -32.85 -35.06 40.32
N TRP A 37 -33.64 -34.67 39.33
CA TRP A 37 -35.09 -34.47 39.52
C TRP A 37 -35.84 -35.80 39.52
N GLN A 38 -35.37 -36.81 38.79
CA GLN A 38 -35.83 -38.21 38.91
C GLN A 38 -35.65 -38.78 40.32
N MET A 39 -34.61 -38.37 41.03
CA MET A 39 -34.32 -38.81 42.39
C MET A 39 -35.23 -38.17 43.45
N ILE A 40 -35.87 -37.04 43.13
CA ILE A 40 -36.69 -36.24 44.06
C ILE A 40 -38.19 -36.33 43.72
N LEU A 41 -38.56 -36.55 42.44
CA LEU A 41 -39.95 -36.67 42.02
C LEU A 41 -40.50 -38.10 42.16
N PRO A 42 -41.73 -38.27 42.68
CA PRO A 42 -42.42 -39.56 42.69
C PRO A 42 -42.60 -40.13 41.27
N VAL A 43 -42.41 -41.45 41.12
CA VAL A 43 -42.39 -42.18 39.84
C VAL A 43 -43.63 -41.92 38.96
N ALA A 44 -44.79 -41.71 39.58
CA ALA A 44 -46.05 -41.42 38.89
C ALA A 44 -46.04 -40.08 38.11
N PHE A 45 -45.31 -39.07 38.59
CA PHE A 45 -45.29 -37.74 37.98
C PHE A 45 -44.12 -37.52 37.02
N GLN A 46 -43.14 -38.44 37.01
CA GLN A 46 -41.93 -38.31 36.19
C GLN A 46 -42.24 -38.26 34.68
N ARG A 47 -43.21 -39.06 34.20
CA ARG A 47 -43.59 -39.09 32.77
C ARG A 47 -44.26 -37.79 32.28
N VAL A 48 -44.81 -36.97 33.17
CA VAL A 48 -45.55 -35.74 32.82
C VAL A 48 -44.74 -34.48 33.13
N LEU A 49 -43.99 -34.46 34.24
CA LEU A 49 -43.21 -33.29 34.66
C LEU A 49 -41.79 -33.28 34.08
N LEU A 50 -41.22 -34.44 33.74
CA LEU A 50 -39.89 -34.52 33.11
C LEU A 50 -39.94 -34.73 31.60
N SER A 51 -41.13 -34.89 31.02
CA SER A 51 -41.35 -34.80 29.58
C SER A 51 -41.34 -33.33 29.12
N GLY A 52 -40.27 -32.61 29.49
CA GLY A 52 -39.89 -31.35 28.89
C GLY A 52 -39.34 -31.58 27.48
N GLY A 53 -40.23 -31.93 26.56
CA GLY A 53 -40.03 -31.97 25.12
C GLY A 53 -39.15 -33.10 24.60
N ASN A 54 -39.66 -33.82 23.59
CA ASN A 54 -38.86 -34.58 22.62
C ASN A 54 -37.98 -33.64 21.76
N GLY A 55 -37.26 -32.70 22.39
CA GLY A 55 -36.25 -31.91 21.74
C GLY A 55 -35.10 -32.85 21.40
N ARG A 56 -35.11 -33.36 20.16
CA ARG A 56 -33.99 -34.09 19.53
C ARG A 56 -32.68 -33.54 20.09
N ASP A 57 -31.81 -34.41 20.61
CA ASP A 57 -30.45 -34.06 21.03
C ASP A 57 -29.64 -33.59 19.81
N SER A 58 -29.89 -32.36 19.39
CA SER A 58 -29.20 -31.77 18.26
C SER A 58 -27.79 -31.43 18.70
N LYS A 59 -26.82 -32.07 18.06
CA LYS A 59 -25.38 -31.78 18.22
C LYS A 59 -24.96 -30.50 17.49
N LEU A 60 -25.86 -29.92 16.69
CA LEU A 60 -25.63 -28.75 15.84
C LEU A 60 -25.09 -27.53 16.62
N PRO A 61 -25.61 -27.16 17.83
CA PRO A 61 -25.07 -26.03 18.58
C PRO A 61 -23.60 -26.21 18.99
N TRP A 62 -23.19 -27.45 19.28
CA TRP A 62 -21.79 -27.75 19.61
C TRP A 62 -20.89 -27.69 18.39
N MET A 63 -21.38 -28.12 17.22
CA MET A 63 -20.66 -27.96 15.95
C MET A 63 -20.50 -26.48 15.56
N ILE A 64 -21.56 -25.69 15.71
CA ILE A 64 -21.54 -24.23 15.46
C ILE A 64 -20.57 -23.54 16.41
N LEU A 65 -20.59 -23.90 17.71
CA LEU A 65 -19.66 -23.36 18.69
C LEU A 65 -18.21 -23.71 18.36
N GLY A 66 -17.96 -24.97 17.95
CA GLY A 66 -16.63 -25.41 17.51
C GLY A 66 -16.14 -24.66 16.26
N LEU A 67 -17.02 -24.45 15.28
CA LEU A 67 -16.70 -23.70 14.06
C LEU A 67 -16.44 -22.22 14.33
N ALA A 68 -17.30 -21.56 15.10
CA ALA A 68 -17.13 -20.17 15.51
C ALA A 68 -15.79 -19.99 16.23
N TRP A 69 -15.46 -20.94 17.09
CA TRP A 69 -14.23 -20.85 17.84
C TRP A 69 -12.96 -21.14 17.02
N LEU A 70 -13.03 -22.07 16.06
CA LEU A 70 -11.97 -22.27 15.07
C LEU A 70 -11.72 -20.99 14.25
N LEU A 71 -12.77 -20.30 13.82
CA LEU A 71 -12.66 -19.01 13.13
C LEU A 71 -12.03 -17.94 14.01
N ALA A 72 -12.37 -17.89 15.31
CA ALA A 72 -11.76 -16.97 16.26
C ALA A 72 -10.26 -17.26 16.47
N ALA A 73 -9.87 -18.53 16.57
CA ALA A 73 -8.47 -18.92 16.69
C ALA A 73 -7.67 -18.56 15.42
N LEU A 74 -8.23 -18.82 14.24
CA LEU A 74 -7.61 -18.41 12.97
C LEU A 74 -7.53 -16.88 12.83
N ALA A 75 -8.51 -16.12 13.31
CA ALA A 75 -8.46 -14.66 13.32
C ALA A 75 -7.32 -14.15 14.22
N LEU A 76 -7.17 -14.73 15.41
CA LEU A 76 -6.13 -14.36 16.37
C LEU A 76 -4.71 -14.73 15.92
N MET A 77 -4.59 -15.79 15.13
CA MET A 77 -3.35 -16.22 14.49
C MET A 77 -2.84 -15.19 13.47
N GLY A 78 -3.73 -14.30 13.00
CA GLY A 78 -3.43 -13.18 12.11
C GLY A 78 -2.87 -13.63 10.77
N PRO A 79 -3.64 -14.31 9.91
CA PRO A 79 -3.21 -14.64 8.57
C PRO A 79 -3.01 -13.36 7.75
N SER A 80 -1.96 -13.33 6.95
CA SER A 80 -1.61 -12.20 6.10
C SER A 80 -1.21 -12.64 4.70
N TRP A 81 -1.75 -11.95 3.70
CA TRP A 81 -1.40 -12.12 2.27
C TRP A 81 -0.83 -10.86 1.63
N GLN A 82 -0.84 -9.73 2.35
CA GLN A 82 -0.38 -8.44 1.83
C GLN A 82 0.79 -7.93 2.66
N ARG A 83 1.83 -7.48 1.98
CA ARG A 83 2.90 -6.68 2.58
C ARG A 83 2.52 -5.20 2.47
N VAL A 84 2.70 -4.46 3.55
CA VAL A 84 2.44 -3.03 3.64
C VAL A 84 3.73 -2.33 4.06
N GLU A 85 4.02 -1.24 3.36
CA GLU A 85 5.14 -0.36 3.63
C GLU A 85 4.82 0.47 4.88
N GLN A 86 5.57 0.28 5.96
CA GLN A 86 5.47 1.12 7.15
C GLN A 86 6.63 2.13 7.20
N SER A 87 6.30 3.42 7.36
CA SER A 87 7.26 4.50 7.50
C SER A 87 7.67 4.65 8.97
N THR A 88 8.81 4.09 9.35
CA THR A 88 9.38 4.29 10.70
C THR A 88 10.13 5.62 10.75
N GLN A 89 9.75 6.51 11.67
CA GLN A 89 10.49 7.75 11.93
C GLN A 89 11.76 7.42 12.73
N LYS A 90 12.94 7.72 12.17
CA LYS A 90 14.22 7.57 12.88
C LYS A 90 14.65 8.87 13.56
N PRO A 91 15.27 8.81 14.76
CA PRO A 91 15.85 9.99 15.40
C PRO A 91 16.90 10.64 14.49
N ALA A 92 16.87 11.97 14.36
CA ALA A 92 17.77 12.69 13.47
C ALA A 92 18.85 13.42 14.26
N ASP A 93 20.01 12.79 14.28
CA ASP A 93 21.20 13.34 14.91
C ASP A 93 22.44 12.83 14.17
N PRO A 94 22.60 13.20 12.89
CA PRO A 94 23.71 12.74 12.08
C PRO A 94 25.03 13.30 12.62
N LEU A 95 26.04 12.44 12.68
CA LEU A 95 27.38 12.78 13.15
C LEU A 95 28.39 12.55 12.03
N VAL A 96 29.31 13.49 11.82
CA VAL A 96 30.49 13.26 10.97
C VAL A 96 31.73 13.27 11.84
N VAL A 97 32.40 12.12 11.90
CA VAL A 97 33.68 11.94 12.58
C VAL A 97 34.81 12.20 11.59
N MET A 98 35.76 13.05 11.95
CA MET A 98 36.97 13.34 11.18
C MET A 98 38.16 12.80 11.99
N LEU A 99 38.77 11.73 11.50
CA LEU A 99 39.83 11.00 12.18
C LEU A 99 41.20 11.29 11.52
N GLU A 100 42.15 11.77 12.33
CA GLU A 100 43.53 11.99 11.90
C GLU A 100 44.26 10.67 11.60
N LEU A 101 44.90 10.58 10.43
CA LEU A 101 45.72 9.45 9.98
C LEU A 101 47.15 9.89 9.62
N THR A 102 47.77 10.69 10.48
CA THR A 102 49.17 11.09 10.37
C THR A 102 50.07 10.08 11.08
N PRO A 103 51.38 10.00 10.72
CA PRO A 103 52.32 9.16 11.46
C PRO A 103 52.37 9.45 12.96
N GLU A 104 52.12 10.70 13.39
CA GLU A 104 52.08 11.10 14.80
C GLU A 104 51.04 10.34 15.64
N MET A 105 49.98 9.84 14.99
CA MET A 105 48.97 9.00 15.64
C MET A 105 49.49 7.58 15.98
N LEU A 106 50.70 7.21 15.54
CA LEU A 106 51.38 5.98 15.95
C LEU A 106 52.19 6.14 17.26
N ALA A 107 52.22 7.33 17.86
CA ALA A 107 52.82 7.54 19.18
C ALA A 107 52.16 6.65 20.25
N THR A 108 52.98 6.15 21.19
CA THR A 108 52.61 5.13 22.20
C THR A 108 52.37 5.70 23.59
N ASP A 109 52.15 7.02 23.72
CA ASP A 109 51.80 7.67 24.98
C ASP A 109 50.37 7.33 25.44
N SER A 110 49.57 6.76 24.55
CA SER A 110 48.34 6.02 24.86
C SER A 110 48.47 4.59 24.37
N SER A 111 48.18 3.60 25.22
CA SER A 111 48.30 2.18 24.85
C SER A 111 47.16 1.71 23.93
N PRO A 112 47.46 0.93 22.87
CA PRO A 112 48.79 0.60 22.36
C PRO A 112 49.43 1.75 21.56
N ASN A 113 48.65 2.53 20.81
CA ASN A 113 49.04 3.82 20.23
C ASN A 113 47.81 4.74 20.11
N ARG A 114 48.00 6.02 19.76
CA ARG A 114 46.91 7.01 19.66
C ARG A 114 45.84 6.61 18.63
N LEU A 115 46.23 6.08 17.47
CA LEU A 115 45.31 5.66 16.41
C LEU A 115 44.41 4.52 16.87
N GLU A 116 44.98 3.55 17.58
CA GLU A 116 44.24 2.41 18.14
C GLU A 116 43.24 2.86 19.21
N GLN A 117 43.64 3.79 20.08
CA GLN A 117 42.73 4.41 21.04
C GLN A 117 41.61 5.17 20.33
N ALA A 118 41.92 5.97 19.32
CA ALA A 118 40.95 6.72 18.54
C ALA A 118 39.96 5.80 17.83
N ARG A 119 40.45 4.74 17.16
CA ARG A 119 39.64 3.72 16.52
C ARG A 119 38.69 3.05 17.50
N ARG A 120 39.19 2.69 18.69
CA ARG A 120 38.35 2.11 19.74
C ARG A 120 37.26 3.07 20.19
N LYS A 121 37.58 4.36 20.38
CA LYS A 121 36.60 5.40 20.73
C LYS A 121 35.54 5.60 19.66
N VAL A 122 35.93 5.58 18.39
CA VAL A 122 34.97 5.64 17.27
C VAL A 122 34.08 4.40 17.28
N TYR A 123 34.63 3.22 17.53
CA TYR A 123 33.83 1.99 17.62
C TYR A 123 32.81 2.02 18.77
N ASP A 124 33.25 2.41 19.98
CA ASP A 124 32.38 2.51 21.15
C ASP A 124 31.29 3.58 20.92
N LEU A 125 31.63 4.68 20.23
CA LEU A 125 30.68 5.72 19.81
C LEU A 125 29.64 5.20 18.82
N LEU A 126 30.07 4.47 17.79
CA LEU A 126 29.19 3.87 16.79
C LEU A 126 28.23 2.87 17.44
N GLN A 127 28.74 2.00 18.33
CA GLN A 127 27.92 1.01 19.03
C GLN A 127 26.83 1.63 19.90
N ASN A 128 27.12 2.75 20.57
CA ASN A 128 26.13 3.48 21.38
C ASN A 128 25.16 4.34 20.55
N ARG A 129 25.42 4.51 19.24
CA ARG A 129 24.64 5.34 18.32
C ARG A 129 24.10 4.54 17.14
N SER A 130 23.75 3.27 17.36
CA SER A 130 23.22 2.36 16.32
C SER A 130 21.99 2.90 15.58
N ASP A 131 21.24 3.79 16.23
CA ASP A 131 19.97 4.31 15.72
C ASP A 131 20.15 5.65 14.97
N ALA A 132 21.38 6.17 14.89
CA ALA A 132 21.70 7.45 14.27
C ALA A 132 22.81 7.29 13.22
N GLN A 133 22.63 7.96 12.07
CA GLN A 133 23.60 7.91 10.99
C GLN A 133 24.93 8.57 11.40
N THR A 134 26.03 7.86 11.17
CA THR A 134 27.38 8.38 11.40
C THR A 134 28.20 8.22 10.12
N ALA A 135 28.88 9.29 9.73
CA ALA A 135 29.90 9.25 8.68
C ALA A 135 31.29 9.32 9.31
N VAL A 136 32.27 8.73 8.63
CA VAL A 136 33.68 8.79 9.03
C VAL A 136 34.48 9.31 7.85
N ILE A 137 35.18 10.41 8.08
CA ILE A 137 36.19 11.00 7.21
C ILE A 137 37.54 10.73 7.86
N VAL A 138 38.52 10.42 7.04
CA VAL A 138 39.92 10.30 7.45
C VAL A 138 40.73 11.40 6.80
N TYR A 139 41.72 11.95 7.51
CA TYR A 139 42.52 13.05 7.00
C TYR A 139 43.99 13.00 7.40
N ALA A 140 44.82 13.57 6.54
CA ALA A 140 46.25 13.85 6.71
C ALA A 140 46.57 15.10 5.87
N GLY A 141 47.39 15.00 4.82
CA GLY A 141 47.57 16.09 3.84
C GLY A 141 46.36 16.28 2.91
N SER A 142 45.49 15.27 2.83
CA SER A 142 44.22 15.23 2.09
C SER A 142 43.10 14.68 2.98
N ALA A 143 41.84 14.81 2.57
CA ALA A 143 40.67 14.35 3.34
C ALA A 143 39.70 13.49 2.50
N HIS A 144 39.38 12.30 3.02
CA HIS A 144 38.60 11.29 2.28
C HIS A 144 37.47 10.69 3.10
N THR A 145 36.35 10.38 2.43
CA THR A 145 35.19 9.75 3.05
C THR A 145 35.43 8.24 3.13
N LEU A 146 35.68 7.75 4.34
CA LEU A 146 35.81 6.33 4.63
C LEU A 146 34.43 5.67 4.65
N VAL A 147 33.53 6.22 5.47
CA VAL A 147 32.15 5.74 5.64
C VAL A 147 31.22 6.92 5.36
N PRO A 148 30.29 6.81 4.38
CA PRO A 148 29.25 7.82 4.19
C PRO A 148 28.27 7.82 5.37
N LEU A 149 27.33 8.77 5.44
CA LEU A 149 26.28 8.76 6.46
C LEU A 149 25.49 7.44 6.42
N SER A 150 25.73 6.59 7.42
CA SER A 150 25.16 5.24 7.52
C SER A 150 24.96 4.82 8.98
N ASP A 151 24.02 3.91 9.21
CA ASP A 151 23.80 3.22 10.48
C ASP A 151 24.35 1.77 10.48
N ASP A 152 25.02 1.35 9.40
CA ASP A 152 25.63 0.02 9.29
C ASP A 152 26.96 -0.07 10.06
N LEU A 153 26.85 -0.54 11.31
CA LEU A 153 27.98 -0.80 12.19
C LEU A 153 28.94 -1.87 11.66
N ALA A 154 28.44 -2.90 10.98
CA ALA A 154 29.27 -4.02 10.54
C ALA A 154 30.23 -3.58 9.43
N THR A 155 29.72 -2.86 8.43
CA THR A 155 30.54 -2.29 7.37
C THR A 155 31.52 -1.25 7.91
N SER A 156 31.05 -0.36 8.79
CA SER A 156 31.90 0.67 9.41
C SER A 156 33.07 0.07 10.19
N ARG A 157 32.82 -1.01 10.95
CA ARG A 157 33.84 -1.73 11.71
C ARG A 157 34.93 -2.30 10.80
N ASN A 158 34.54 -3.00 9.74
CA ASN A 158 35.49 -3.62 8.81
C ASN A 158 36.43 -2.58 8.17
N LEU A 159 35.90 -1.40 7.84
CA LEU A 159 36.67 -0.31 7.26
C LEU A 159 37.59 0.37 8.28
N LEU A 160 37.13 0.56 9.53
CA LEU A 160 37.93 1.14 10.61
C LEU A 160 39.11 0.23 11.00
N GLU A 161 38.92 -1.09 11.03
CA GLU A 161 39.99 -2.05 11.35
C GLU A 161 41.15 -2.02 10.34
N ALA A 162 40.88 -1.58 9.11
CA ALA A 162 41.85 -1.46 8.02
C ALA A 162 42.68 -0.16 8.03
N LEU A 163 42.39 0.79 8.93
CA LEU A 163 43.01 2.10 8.91
C LEU A 163 44.47 2.09 9.37
N LYS A 164 45.33 2.74 8.58
CA LYS A 164 46.75 3.01 8.88
C LYS A 164 47.18 4.31 8.19
N PRO A 165 48.19 5.04 8.67
CA PRO A 165 48.64 6.28 8.03
C PRO A 165 49.10 6.10 6.58
N SER A 166 49.66 4.94 6.24
CA SER A 166 50.16 4.61 4.87
C SER A 166 49.09 4.57 3.78
N ILE A 167 47.79 4.53 4.14
CA ILE A 167 46.69 4.56 3.16
C ILE A 167 46.45 5.96 2.59
N MET A 168 46.91 7.01 3.28
CA MET A 168 46.67 8.38 2.86
C MET A 168 47.57 8.74 1.67
N PRO A 169 47.02 9.35 0.59
CA PRO A 169 47.79 9.63 -0.61
C PRO A 169 48.75 10.81 -0.44
N GLU A 170 48.40 11.79 0.40
CA GLU A 170 49.22 12.97 0.68
C GLU A 170 49.54 13.05 2.18
N PRO A 171 50.83 13.12 2.56
CA PRO A 171 51.24 13.38 3.92
C PRO A 171 51.02 14.85 4.30
N GLY A 172 50.83 15.14 5.58
CA GLY A 172 50.63 16.50 6.10
C GLY A 172 49.46 16.59 7.09
N HIS A 173 49.05 17.82 7.40
CA HIS A 173 47.96 18.12 8.32
C HIS A 173 46.99 19.12 7.67
N ARG A 174 45.79 18.65 7.33
CA ARG A 174 44.73 19.42 6.66
C ARG A 174 43.35 19.12 7.27
N ALA A 175 43.23 19.32 8.59
CA ALA A 175 41.95 19.22 9.29
C ALA A 175 40.88 20.17 8.73
N ASP A 176 41.28 21.31 8.16
CA ASP A 176 40.41 22.25 7.45
C ASP A 176 39.67 21.59 6.28
N LEU A 177 40.37 20.78 5.47
CA LEU A 177 39.74 20.03 4.37
C LEU A 177 38.75 18.98 4.89
N ALA A 178 39.07 18.34 6.02
CA ALA A 178 38.19 17.36 6.64
C ALA A 178 36.89 18.02 7.13
N VAL A 179 36.98 19.19 7.76
CA VAL A 179 35.81 19.98 8.19
C VAL A 179 34.97 20.42 6.99
N GLY A 180 35.59 20.92 5.92
CA GLY A 180 34.88 21.27 4.69
C GLY A 180 34.13 20.09 4.08
N LYS A 181 34.78 18.92 3.96
CA LYS A 181 34.16 17.70 3.47
C LYS A 181 33.04 17.21 4.38
N ALA A 182 33.18 17.38 5.70
CA ALA A 182 32.15 17.03 6.66
C ALA A 182 30.88 17.87 6.51
N LEU A 183 31.02 19.18 6.31
CA LEU A 183 29.90 20.06 6.00
C LEU A 183 29.23 19.67 4.68
N GLN A 184 30.00 19.31 3.66
CA GLN A 184 29.46 18.83 2.39
C GLN A 184 28.62 17.56 2.57
N LEU A 185 29.11 16.57 3.34
CA LEU A 185 28.35 15.35 3.63
C LEU A 185 27.06 15.63 4.41
N LEU A 186 27.11 16.53 5.40
CA LEU A 186 25.91 16.94 6.14
C LEU A 186 24.91 17.69 5.25
N ASN A 187 25.36 18.53 4.32
CA ASN A 187 24.47 19.20 3.39
C ASN A 187 23.79 18.21 2.42
N GLN A 188 24.51 17.17 1.98
CA GLN A 188 23.99 16.17 1.04
C GLN A 188 23.07 15.12 1.70
N GLY A 189 23.43 14.63 2.90
CA GLY A 189 22.70 13.54 3.58
C GLY A 189 22.00 13.93 4.89
N GLY A 190 22.48 14.97 5.58
CA GLY A 190 21.96 15.43 6.88
C GLY A 190 21.04 16.65 6.83
N LEU A 191 20.76 17.19 5.63
CA LEU A 191 20.05 18.47 5.40
C LEU A 191 20.73 19.67 6.08
N GLY A 192 22.06 19.65 6.17
CA GLY A 192 22.87 20.71 6.75
C GLY A 192 22.81 20.83 8.28
N GLN A 193 22.17 19.87 8.96
CA GLN A 193 22.12 19.79 10.42
C GLN A 193 22.84 18.52 10.88
N GLY A 194 23.46 18.57 12.06
CA GLY A 194 24.18 17.44 12.62
C GLY A 194 25.21 17.90 13.64
N ARG A 195 26.24 17.08 13.83
CA ARG A 195 27.40 17.38 14.67
C ARG A 195 28.69 17.00 13.95
N LEU A 196 29.76 17.71 14.26
CA LEU A 196 31.10 17.44 13.73
C LEU A 196 31.97 16.97 14.89
N LEU A 197 32.68 15.85 14.75
CA LEU A 197 33.64 15.36 15.74
C LEU A 197 35.02 15.24 15.11
N LEU A 198 35.93 16.13 15.48
CA LEU A 198 37.33 16.08 15.09
C LEU A 198 38.13 15.27 16.12
N ILE A 199 38.82 14.23 15.69
CA ILE A 199 39.70 13.41 16.51
C ILE A 199 41.13 13.55 15.98
N GLY A 200 42.00 14.17 16.77
CA GLY A 200 43.37 14.45 16.39
C GLY A 200 44.23 14.90 17.57
N SER A 201 45.49 15.20 17.29
CA SER A 201 46.50 15.50 18.31
C SER A 201 47.04 16.94 18.27
N SER A 202 46.94 17.62 17.14
CA SER A 202 47.38 19.01 16.98
C SER A 202 46.57 19.73 15.89
N LEU A 203 46.69 21.06 15.83
CA LEU A 203 46.15 21.91 14.78
C LEU A 203 47.14 23.03 14.48
N SER A 204 47.68 23.07 13.26
CA SER A 204 48.52 24.18 12.77
C SER A 204 47.71 25.47 12.61
N GLU A 205 48.38 26.63 12.49
CA GLU A 205 47.66 27.90 12.28
C GLU A 205 46.91 27.90 10.94
N GLN A 206 47.47 27.28 9.90
CA GLN A 206 46.81 27.14 8.61
C GLN A 206 45.49 26.36 8.74
N GLU A 207 45.49 25.26 9.50
CA GLU A 207 44.26 24.49 9.76
C GLU A 207 43.26 25.30 10.57
N ARG A 208 43.72 26.08 11.56
CA ARG A 208 42.84 26.94 12.37
C ARG A 208 42.17 28.02 11.53
N GLU A 209 42.93 28.71 10.68
CA GLU A 209 42.41 29.71 9.75
C GLU A 209 41.42 29.08 8.76
N GLY A 210 41.76 27.93 8.17
CA GLY A 210 40.86 27.21 7.27
C GLY A 210 39.56 26.77 7.94
N ILE A 211 39.61 26.24 9.17
CA ILE A 211 38.44 25.86 9.95
C ILE A 211 37.56 27.10 10.26
N ARG A 212 38.17 28.23 10.66
CA ARG A 212 37.43 29.49 10.89
C ARG A 212 36.75 30.01 9.62
N ALA A 213 37.40 29.87 8.47
CA ALA A 213 36.85 30.32 7.19
C ALA A 213 35.66 29.48 6.72
N VAL A 214 35.60 28.21 7.11
CA VAL A 214 34.58 27.26 6.67
C VAL A 214 33.41 27.15 7.68
N LEU A 215 33.65 27.42 8.97
CA LEU A 215 32.62 27.43 10.00
C LEU A 215 31.89 28.79 10.09
N ASP A 216 30.81 28.91 9.33
CA ASP A 216 29.88 30.04 9.43
C ASP A 216 28.99 29.98 10.68
N SER A 217 28.25 31.06 10.98
CA SER A 217 27.30 31.14 12.10
C SER A 217 26.15 30.11 12.06
N ARG A 218 25.94 29.47 10.91
CA ARG A 218 24.93 28.41 10.69
C ARG A 218 25.51 27.00 10.75
N ALA A 219 26.83 26.88 10.91
CA ALA A 219 27.49 25.59 10.92
C ALA A 219 27.09 24.75 12.14
N PRO A 220 26.99 23.42 11.99
CA PRO A 220 26.90 22.48 13.10
C PRO A 220 28.02 22.68 14.15
N PRO A 221 27.78 22.35 15.43
CA PRO A 221 28.80 22.48 16.46
C PRO A 221 30.00 21.58 16.18
N LEU A 222 31.20 22.16 16.23
CA LEU A 222 32.47 21.43 16.15
C LEU A 222 32.87 20.90 17.53
N LEU A 223 32.90 19.58 17.66
CA LEU A 223 33.38 18.87 18.84
C LEU A 223 34.79 18.37 18.54
N MET A 224 35.71 18.47 19.50
CA MET A 224 37.06 17.95 19.35
C MET A 224 37.41 16.99 20.48
N LEU A 225 37.96 15.84 20.11
CA LEU A 225 38.55 14.86 20.99
C LEU A 225 40.07 14.83 20.78
N GLY A 226 40.81 15.42 21.70
CA GLY A 226 42.28 15.45 21.66
C GLY A 226 42.88 14.12 22.14
N VAL A 227 43.70 13.46 21.30
CA VAL A 227 44.34 12.18 21.64
C VAL A 227 45.83 12.38 21.89
N GLY A 228 46.34 11.80 22.97
CA GLY A 228 47.73 11.90 23.40
C GLY A 228 47.91 12.60 24.75
N THR A 229 49.17 12.84 25.09
CA THR A 229 49.61 13.39 26.38
C THR A 229 50.53 14.60 26.18
N ARG A 230 50.72 15.38 27.25
CA ARG A 230 51.62 16.54 27.23
C ARG A 230 53.10 16.14 27.17
N ASP A 231 53.44 14.97 27.70
CA ASP A 231 54.80 14.44 27.70
C ASP A 231 55.20 13.97 26.29
N GLY A 232 54.23 13.43 25.54
CA GLY A 232 54.43 12.84 24.22
C GLY A 232 55.14 11.50 24.29
N ALA A 233 55.20 10.81 23.15
CA ALA A 233 55.97 9.57 22.99
C ALA A 233 56.61 9.52 21.60
N PRO A 234 57.79 8.90 21.46
CA PRO A 234 58.43 8.77 20.17
C PRO A 234 57.53 7.98 19.21
N VAL A 235 57.52 8.41 17.95
CA VAL A 235 56.75 7.75 16.90
C VAL A 235 57.59 6.64 16.28
N VAL A 236 57.02 5.45 16.22
CA VAL A 236 57.60 4.31 15.50
C VAL A 236 56.79 4.10 14.23
N ASP A 237 57.47 4.04 13.09
CA ASP A 237 56.83 3.76 11.80
C ASP A 237 56.35 2.30 11.71
N GLU A 238 55.65 1.96 10.62
CA GLU A 238 55.15 0.60 10.39
C GLU A 238 56.28 -0.45 10.27
N ASN A 239 57.51 -0.03 9.99
CA ASN A 239 58.69 -0.89 9.86
C ASN A 239 59.45 -1.06 11.20
N GLY A 240 58.99 -0.45 12.29
CA GLY A 240 59.64 -0.50 13.59
C GLY A 240 60.78 0.51 13.77
N GLN A 241 60.95 1.48 12.86
CA GLN A 241 61.97 2.52 12.93
C GLN A 241 61.43 3.79 13.60
N LEU A 242 62.28 4.47 14.36
CA LEU A 242 61.95 5.77 14.94
C LEU A 242 61.86 6.83 13.85
N LEU A 243 60.70 7.48 13.74
CA LEU A 243 60.50 8.63 12.87
C LEU A 243 61.32 9.82 13.36
N LYS A 244 61.86 10.57 12.41
CA LYS A 244 62.66 11.76 12.66
C LYS A 244 61.97 12.99 12.10
N ASP A 245 62.15 14.13 12.75
CA ASP A 245 61.72 15.42 12.24
C ASP A 245 62.66 15.94 11.14
N ASP A 246 62.31 17.09 10.56
CA ASP A 246 63.10 17.76 9.51
C ASP A 246 64.52 18.14 9.95
N GLN A 247 64.77 18.18 11.28
CA GLN A 247 66.07 18.48 11.87
C GLN A 247 66.89 17.20 12.18
N GLY A 248 66.32 16.02 11.89
CA GLY A 248 66.95 14.72 12.11
C GLY A 248 66.88 14.23 13.57
N ALA A 249 66.17 14.93 14.45
CA ALA A 249 65.89 14.49 15.81
C ALA A 249 64.69 13.54 15.83
N ILE A 250 64.54 12.75 16.90
CA ILE A 250 63.40 11.82 17.02
C ILE A 250 62.11 12.62 17.15
N LEU A 251 61.13 12.32 16.31
CA LEU A 251 59.82 12.96 16.32
C LEU A 251 59.07 12.59 17.61
N LEU A 252 58.78 13.61 18.43
CA LEU A 252 58.13 13.47 19.74
C LEU A 252 56.88 14.37 19.81
N PRO A 253 55.75 13.95 19.22
CA PRO A 253 54.52 14.74 19.18
C PRO A 253 53.90 14.86 20.58
N ARG A 254 53.44 16.06 20.93
CA ARG A 254 52.83 16.39 22.23
C ARG A 254 51.45 16.99 22.03
N LEU A 255 50.53 16.66 22.93
CA LEU A 255 49.18 17.22 22.94
C LEU A 255 49.15 18.52 23.75
N ASP A 256 48.92 19.66 23.09
CA ASP A 256 48.64 20.95 23.75
C ASP A 256 47.14 21.13 23.98
N SER A 257 46.62 20.47 25.02
CA SER A 257 45.19 20.55 25.36
C SER A 257 44.70 21.96 25.69
N PRO A 258 45.42 22.83 26.42
CA PRO A 258 45.01 24.21 26.66
C PRO A 258 44.79 25.02 25.39
N ASP A 259 45.75 24.96 24.45
CA ASP A 259 45.69 25.72 23.21
C ASP A 259 44.57 25.23 22.29
N LEU A 260 44.46 23.91 22.08
CA LEU A 260 43.35 23.31 21.34
C LEU A 260 41.98 23.64 21.95
N ARG A 261 41.88 23.60 23.28
CA ARG A 261 40.64 23.97 23.98
C ARG A 261 40.26 25.42 23.74
N SER A 262 41.23 26.34 23.76
CA SER A 262 40.97 27.76 23.52
C SER A 262 40.42 27.98 22.11
N PHE A 263 41.09 27.43 21.09
CA PHE A 263 40.66 27.52 19.70
C PHE A 263 39.27 26.93 19.46
N ILE A 264 38.99 25.72 19.99
CA ILE A 264 37.69 25.07 19.79
C ILE A 264 36.56 25.83 20.49
N LEU A 265 36.82 26.46 21.64
CA LEU A 265 35.83 27.31 22.30
C LEU A 265 35.58 28.60 21.51
N ASP A 266 36.61 29.19 20.90
CA ASP A 266 36.49 30.41 20.10
C ASP A 266 35.60 30.21 18.86
N VAL A 267 35.62 29.02 18.25
CA VAL A 267 34.72 28.65 17.14
C VAL A 267 33.34 28.12 17.61
N GLY A 268 33.00 28.30 18.89
CA GLY A 268 31.71 27.89 19.46
C GLY A 268 31.56 26.38 19.71
N GLY A 269 32.67 25.65 19.69
CA GLY A 269 32.74 24.20 19.85
C GLY A 269 32.93 23.71 21.27
N ARG A 270 33.17 22.40 21.43
CA ARG A 270 33.53 21.79 22.71
C ARG A 270 34.74 20.87 22.58
N TYR A 271 35.66 20.97 23.53
CA TYR A 271 36.86 20.16 23.58
C TYR A 271 36.87 19.20 24.78
N ARG A 272 37.29 17.97 24.55
CA ARG A 272 37.67 17.00 25.59
C ARG A 272 38.97 16.30 25.19
N GLN A 273 39.78 15.93 26.16
CA GLN A 273 40.90 15.01 25.96
C GLN A 273 40.39 13.57 26.06
N ALA A 274 40.88 12.68 25.19
CA ALA A 274 40.55 11.27 25.19
C ALA A 274 40.94 10.58 26.50
N ARG A 275 40.04 9.75 27.00
CA ARG A 275 40.23 8.95 28.22
C ARG A 275 40.03 7.48 27.93
N LEU A 276 40.37 6.63 28.90
CA LEU A 276 40.08 5.18 28.81
C LEU A 276 38.60 4.87 29.04
N ASP A 277 37.87 5.75 29.75
CA ASP A 277 36.43 5.65 30.02
C ASP A 277 35.63 6.55 29.07
N ASP A 278 34.30 6.39 29.03
CA ASP A 278 33.42 7.14 28.11
C ASP A 278 33.04 8.54 28.60
N ASN A 279 33.66 9.03 29.68
CA ASN A 279 33.35 10.34 30.25
C ASN A 279 33.74 11.50 29.32
N ASP A 280 34.72 11.26 28.44
CA ASP A 280 35.08 12.16 27.35
C ASP A 280 33.91 12.32 26.35
N LEU A 281 33.37 11.22 25.84
CA LEU A 281 32.25 11.20 24.89
C LEU A 281 30.95 11.74 25.51
N ARG A 282 30.65 11.38 26.76
CA ARG A 282 29.52 12.01 27.52
C ARG A 282 29.74 13.49 27.71
N GLY A 283 30.98 13.90 28.01
CA GLY A 283 31.35 15.30 28.18
C GLY A 283 31.19 16.15 26.91
N LEU A 284 31.15 15.51 25.73
CA LEU A 284 30.83 16.11 24.43
C LEU A 284 29.33 16.00 24.07
N GLY A 285 28.53 15.34 24.89
CA GLY A 285 27.10 15.08 24.65
C GLY A 285 26.84 14.06 23.54
N LEU A 286 27.85 13.29 23.12
CA LEU A 286 27.75 12.37 21.99
C LEU A 286 26.99 11.08 22.33
N LEU A 287 26.93 10.73 23.62
CA LEU A 287 26.21 9.55 24.12
C LEU A 287 24.82 9.88 24.65
N ASP A 288 24.43 11.16 24.64
CA ASP A 288 23.07 11.54 24.97
C ASP A 288 22.15 11.14 23.80
N GLY A 289 20.99 10.56 24.12
CA GLY A 289 20.00 10.17 23.11
C GLY A 289 19.55 11.37 22.27
N ALA A 290 19.26 11.13 21.00
CA ALA A 290 18.83 12.18 20.07
C ALA A 290 17.64 12.97 20.65
N GLN A 291 17.85 14.25 20.92
CA GLN A 291 16.84 15.11 21.56
C GLN A 291 15.69 15.48 20.59
N HIS A 292 15.89 15.27 19.30
CA HIS A 292 14.91 15.56 18.25
C HIS A 292 14.66 14.34 17.36
N LEU A 293 13.39 13.91 17.32
CA LEU A 293 12.88 13.00 16.31
C LEU A 293 12.62 13.82 15.04
N ARG A 294 13.23 13.46 13.89
CA ARG A 294 12.78 14.03 12.60
C ARG A 294 11.54 13.28 12.16
N ALA A 295 10.48 14.03 11.90
CA ALA A 295 9.34 13.55 11.13
C ALA A 295 9.70 13.25 9.66
N ASP A 296 10.80 13.82 9.15
CA ASP A 296 11.32 13.66 7.77
C ASP A 296 12.35 12.52 7.63
N GLY A 297 12.50 11.66 8.64
CA GLY A 297 13.44 10.54 8.58
C GLY A 297 13.13 9.61 7.40
N GLN A 298 14.15 9.35 6.57
CA GLN A 298 14.10 8.46 5.40
C GLN A 298 13.13 7.29 5.63
N THR A 299 12.14 7.16 4.74
CA THR A 299 11.22 6.02 4.71
C THR A 299 12.03 4.75 4.48
N GLN A 300 12.48 4.11 5.56
CA GLN A 300 13.07 2.80 5.45
C GLN A 300 11.91 1.86 5.09
N ARG A 301 11.89 1.39 3.84
CA ARG A 301 10.87 0.49 3.31
C ARG A 301 11.02 -0.87 4.01
N LEU A 302 10.45 -0.97 5.19
CA LEU A 302 10.32 -2.23 5.90
C LEU A 302 9.06 -2.90 5.37
N ASP A 303 9.27 -3.96 4.60
CA ASP A 303 8.23 -4.88 4.15
C ASP A 303 7.65 -5.59 5.38
N THR A 304 6.62 -5.01 5.99
CA THR A 304 5.87 -5.67 7.07
C THR A 304 4.63 -6.33 6.50
N TRP A 305 4.26 -7.51 7.01
CA TRP A 305 2.96 -8.11 6.65
C TRP A 305 1.82 -7.28 7.26
N ALA A 306 0.63 -7.27 6.65
CA ALA A 306 -0.56 -6.64 7.24
C ALA A 306 -1.45 -7.71 7.86
N ASP A 307 -1.81 -7.57 9.14
CA ASP A 307 -2.73 -8.48 9.79
C ASP A 307 -4.11 -8.42 9.10
N GLN A 308 -4.51 -9.52 8.45
CA GLN A 308 -5.80 -9.67 7.76
C GLN A 308 -6.74 -10.65 8.48
N GLY A 309 -6.42 -11.02 9.72
CA GLY A 309 -7.26 -11.91 10.54
C GLY A 309 -8.66 -11.35 10.80
N TYR A 310 -8.84 -10.02 10.70
CA TYR A 310 -10.12 -9.35 10.86
C TYR A 310 -11.19 -9.81 9.84
N TRP A 311 -10.81 -10.31 8.66
CA TRP A 311 -11.78 -10.86 7.69
C TRP A 311 -12.55 -12.06 8.23
N LEU A 312 -11.92 -12.85 9.10
CA LEU A 312 -12.55 -14.01 9.75
C LEU A 312 -13.55 -13.60 10.85
N LEU A 313 -13.54 -12.33 11.27
CA LEU A 313 -14.54 -11.81 12.21
C LEU A 313 -15.93 -11.68 11.58
N LEU A 314 -16.04 -11.46 10.26
CA LEU A 314 -17.34 -11.38 9.57
C LEU A 314 -18.15 -12.67 9.65
N PRO A 315 -17.63 -13.85 9.22
CA PRO A 315 -18.35 -15.11 9.39
C PRO A 315 -18.53 -15.49 10.86
N LEU A 316 -17.57 -15.13 11.73
CA LEU A 316 -17.70 -15.33 13.18
C LEU A 316 -18.88 -14.52 13.75
N LEU A 317 -19.03 -13.27 13.35
CA LEU A 317 -20.13 -12.39 13.78
C LEU A 317 -21.47 -12.94 13.33
N LEU A 318 -21.57 -13.50 12.13
CA LEU A 318 -22.78 -14.18 11.65
C LEU A 318 -23.15 -15.38 12.54
N LEU A 319 -22.17 -16.22 12.89
CA LEU A 319 -22.39 -17.37 13.79
C LEU A 319 -22.75 -16.92 15.21
N ALA A 320 -22.11 -15.87 15.71
CA ALA A 320 -22.38 -15.29 17.02
C ALA A 320 -23.78 -14.67 17.08
N ALA A 321 -24.22 -13.99 16.01
CA ALA A 321 -25.56 -13.45 15.89
C ALA A 321 -26.60 -14.58 16.00
N CYS A 322 -26.41 -15.68 15.25
CA CYS A 322 -27.27 -16.87 15.32
C CYS A 322 -27.36 -17.51 16.72
N ALA A 323 -26.36 -17.30 17.58
CA ALA A 323 -26.35 -17.78 18.96
C ALA A 323 -27.12 -16.88 19.94
N GLY A 324 -27.35 -15.60 19.60
CA GLY A 324 -27.86 -14.58 20.52
C GLY A 324 -29.31 -14.74 21.00
N ARG A 325 -30.20 -15.38 20.22
CA ARG A 325 -31.59 -15.67 20.65
C ARG A 325 -32.30 -16.62 19.69
N ARG A 326 -33.11 -17.56 20.22
CA ARG A 326 -33.88 -18.55 19.45
C ARG A 326 -34.79 -17.88 18.41
N GLY A 327 -34.36 -17.89 17.14
CA GLY A 327 -35.26 -17.90 15.97
C GLY A 327 -35.36 -16.65 15.11
N TRP A 328 -34.92 -15.45 15.53
CA TRP A 328 -35.21 -14.24 14.74
C TRP A 328 -34.29 -14.04 13.52
N LEU A 329 -33.03 -14.48 13.59
CA LEU A 329 -32.10 -14.35 12.44
C LEU A 329 -32.32 -15.40 11.34
N PHE A 330 -33.01 -16.51 11.64
CA PHE A 330 -33.47 -17.45 10.60
C PHE A 330 -34.59 -16.86 9.74
N CYS A 331 -35.19 -15.74 10.16
CA CYS A 331 -36.21 -15.02 9.40
C CYS A 331 -35.62 -13.99 8.42
N LEU A 332 -34.35 -13.59 8.55
CA LEU A 332 -33.70 -12.64 7.63
C LEU A 332 -33.63 -13.15 6.17
N PRO A 333 -33.23 -14.41 5.90
CA PRO A 333 -33.28 -14.94 4.53
C PRO A 333 -34.72 -15.17 4.05
N LEU A 334 -35.70 -15.33 4.94
CA LEU A 334 -37.11 -15.45 4.59
C LEU A 334 -37.73 -14.10 4.17
N LEU A 335 -37.17 -13.00 4.68
CA LEU A 335 -37.51 -11.62 4.30
C LEU A 335 -37.00 -11.27 2.88
N LEU A 336 -35.96 -11.98 2.40
CA LEU A 336 -35.38 -11.85 1.05
C LEU A 336 -35.98 -12.85 0.04
N MET A 337 -36.83 -13.78 0.48
CA MET A 337 -37.43 -14.85 -0.34
C MET A 337 -38.96 -14.69 -0.51
N LEU A 338 -39.52 -13.51 -0.23
CA LEU A 338 -40.86 -13.18 -0.70
C LEU A 338 -40.76 -12.66 -2.14
N PRO A 339 -41.48 -13.23 -3.12
CA PRO A 339 -41.57 -12.63 -4.44
C PRO A 339 -42.29 -11.30 -4.28
N GLN A 340 -41.56 -10.19 -4.41
CA GLN A 340 -42.20 -8.89 -4.48
C GLN A 340 -42.94 -8.82 -5.84
N PRO A 341 -44.24 -8.49 -5.89
CA PRO A 341 -44.79 -7.98 -7.14
C PRO A 341 -43.94 -6.78 -7.53
N GLY A 342 -43.38 -6.80 -8.74
CA GLY A 342 -42.44 -5.77 -9.20
C GLY A 342 -43.13 -4.41 -9.24
N TYR A 343 -43.02 -3.64 -8.16
CA TYR A 343 -43.28 -2.21 -8.18
C TYR A 343 -42.02 -1.55 -8.73
N ALA A 344 -42.11 -0.99 -9.94
CA ALA A 344 -41.05 -0.22 -10.55
C ALA A 344 -40.88 1.09 -9.78
N PHE A 345 -40.09 1.04 -8.71
CA PHE A 345 -39.76 2.21 -7.91
C PHE A 345 -38.81 3.12 -8.70
N SER A 346 -39.25 4.34 -9.02
CA SER A 346 -38.41 5.37 -9.63
C SER A 346 -37.99 6.41 -8.58
N PHE A 347 -36.83 7.03 -8.76
CA PHE A 347 -36.33 8.04 -7.82
C PHE A 347 -37.26 9.27 -7.70
N THR A 348 -38.08 9.52 -8.73
CA THR A 348 -39.08 10.60 -8.74
C THR A 348 -40.27 10.33 -7.82
N ASP A 349 -40.59 9.06 -7.56
CA ASP A 349 -41.72 8.66 -6.70
C ASP A 349 -41.49 9.01 -5.22
N LEU A 350 -40.24 9.25 -4.82
CA LEU A 350 -39.93 9.73 -3.46
C LEU A 350 -40.43 11.15 -3.20
N TRP A 351 -40.54 11.98 -4.25
CA TRP A 351 -40.74 13.43 -4.12
C TRP A 351 -42.02 13.94 -4.77
N LEU A 352 -42.62 13.19 -5.68
CA LEU A 352 -43.78 13.61 -6.46
C LEU A 352 -44.83 12.51 -6.45
N ARG A 353 -46.05 12.89 -6.14
CA ARG A 353 -47.21 12.01 -6.28
C ARG A 353 -47.53 11.78 -7.78
N PRO A 354 -48.17 10.65 -8.16
CA PRO A 354 -48.48 10.33 -9.56
C PRO A 354 -49.26 11.44 -10.29
N ASP A 355 -50.24 12.06 -9.63
CA ASP A 355 -50.99 13.23 -10.13
C ASP A 355 -50.07 14.39 -10.53
N GLN A 356 -49.05 14.69 -9.72
CA GLN A 356 -48.08 15.76 -10.01
C GLN A 356 -47.12 15.38 -11.14
N GLN A 357 -46.77 14.10 -11.27
CA GLN A 357 -45.96 13.60 -12.37
C GLN A 357 -46.73 13.69 -13.70
N GLY A 358 -47.99 13.24 -13.71
CA GLY A 358 -48.90 13.38 -14.85
C GLY A 358 -49.10 14.83 -15.26
N GLN A 359 -49.31 15.74 -14.31
CA GLN A 359 -49.47 17.17 -14.61
C GLN A 359 -48.22 17.77 -15.27
N ARG A 360 -47.01 17.44 -14.79
CA ARG A 360 -45.77 17.89 -15.43
C ARG A 360 -45.59 17.34 -16.84
N LEU A 361 -46.04 16.12 -17.10
CA LEU A 361 -46.02 15.55 -18.44
C LEU A 361 -46.99 16.27 -19.38
N LEU A 362 -48.16 16.70 -18.90
CA LEU A 362 -49.06 17.58 -19.65
C LEU A 362 -48.41 18.93 -19.98
N GLU A 363 -47.75 19.57 -18.99
CA GLU A 363 -47.00 20.82 -19.21
C GLU A 363 -45.87 20.65 -20.24
N GLN A 364 -45.24 19.48 -20.27
CA GLN A 364 -44.21 19.11 -21.25
C GLN A 364 -44.78 18.68 -22.62
N LYS A 365 -46.09 18.81 -22.85
CA LYS A 365 -46.78 18.38 -24.08
C LYS A 365 -46.64 16.88 -24.39
N LYS A 366 -46.61 16.04 -23.36
CA LYS A 366 -46.57 14.57 -23.47
C LYS A 366 -47.85 13.94 -22.89
N PRO A 367 -49.01 14.16 -23.53
CA PRO A 367 -50.31 13.79 -22.95
C PRO A 367 -50.52 12.28 -22.83
N LEU A 368 -50.07 11.48 -23.81
CA LEU A 368 -50.21 10.02 -23.73
C LEU A 368 -49.44 9.39 -22.56
N GLN A 369 -48.26 9.91 -22.23
CA GLN A 369 -47.49 9.43 -21.07
C GLN A 369 -48.13 9.88 -19.75
N ALA A 370 -48.76 11.06 -19.73
CA ALA A 370 -49.44 11.55 -18.53
C ALA A 370 -50.60 10.64 -18.09
N VAL A 371 -51.28 9.98 -19.04
CA VAL A 371 -52.40 9.06 -18.75
C VAL A 371 -51.99 7.94 -17.81
N GLU A 372 -50.78 7.39 -17.97
CA GLU A 372 -50.28 6.28 -17.16
C GLU A 372 -50.03 6.68 -15.69
N HIS A 373 -49.92 7.98 -15.41
CA HIS A 373 -49.65 8.51 -14.07
C HIS A 373 -50.90 9.02 -13.35
N PHE A 374 -52.03 9.20 -14.03
CA PHE A 374 -53.26 9.64 -13.40
C PHE A 374 -54.12 8.44 -12.98
N ASP A 375 -54.55 8.41 -11.74
CA ASP A 375 -55.54 7.43 -11.25
C ASP A 375 -56.98 7.93 -11.42
N ASP A 376 -57.20 9.25 -11.47
CA ASP A 376 -58.52 9.87 -11.60
C ASP A 376 -58.99 9.86 -13.07
N PRO A 377 -60.14 9.23 -13.39
CA PRO A 377 -60.67 9.17 -14.75
C PRO A 377 -60.88 10.54 -15.40
N MET A 378 -61.15 11.60 -14.63
CA MET A 378 -61.29 12.96 -15.16
C MET A 378 -59.97 13.51 -15.68
N TRP A 379 -58.86 13.25 -14.98
CA TRP A 379 -57.52 13.68 -15.41
C TRP A 379 -57.00 12.82 -16.55
N GLN A 380 -57.29 11.51 -16.53
CA GLN A 380 -57.01 10.63 -17.67
C GLN A 380 -57.76 11.08 -18.93
N GLY A 381 -59.06 11.37 -18.81
CA GLY A 381 -59.90 11.85 -19.90
C GLY A 381 -59.38 13.19 -20.47
N LEU A 382 -58.95 14.11 -19.60
CA LEU A 382 -58.36 15.39 -20.04
C LEU A 382 -57.03 15.18 -20.79
N ALA A 383 -56.17 14.29 -20.29
CA ALA A 383 -54.92 13.95 -20.94
C ALA A 383 -55.15 13.30 -22.32
N LEU A 384 -56.08 12.35 -22.43
CA LEU A 384 -56.49 11.73 -23.70
C LEU A 384 -57.08 12.74 -24.68
N TYR A 385 -57.92 13.66 -24.19
CA TYR A 385 -58.49 14.73 -25.01
C TYR A 385 -57.39 15.65 -25.57
N GLN A 386 -56.36 15.97 -24.78
CA GLN A 386 -55.19 16.72 -25.26
C GLN A 386 -54.29 15.91 -26.21
N ALA A 387 -54.27 14.58 -26.07
CA ALA A 387 -53.58 13.68 -27.00
C ALA A 387 -54.29 13.54 -28.35
N GLY A 388 -55.55 13.99 -28.46
CA GLY A 388 -56.38 13.83 -29.65
C GLY A 388 -57.13 12.49 -29.71
N ASP A 389 -57.02 11.66 -28.67
CA ASP A 389 -57.78 10.41 -28.55
C ASP A 389 -59.15 10.68 -27.92
N TYR A 390 -60.02 11.27 -28.74
CA TYR A 390 -61.32 11.77 -28.29
C TYR A 390 -62.31 10.66 -27.91
N THR A 391 -62.22 9.50 -28.56
CA THR A 391 -63.08 8.35 -28.24
C THR A 391 -62.68 7.74 -26.89
N ALA A 392 -61.39 7.54 -26.61
CA ALA A 392 -60.94 7.09 -25.30
C ALA A 392 -61.20 8.13 -24.21
N ALA A 393 -61.04 9.43 -24.50
CA ALA A 393 -61.39 10.50 -23.58
C ALA A 393 -62.87 10.46 -23.18
N ALA A 394 -63.77 10.30 -24.16
CA ALA A 394 -65.21 10.18 -23.91
C ALA A 394 -65.54 8.97 -23.01
N GLN A 395 -64.85 7.84 -23.20
CA GLN A 395 -65.01 6.65 -22.34
C GLN A 395 -64.59 6.93 -20.89
N ARG A 396 -63.44 7.58 -20.69
CA ARG A 396 -62.97 7.92 -19.33
C ARG A 396 -63.87 8.93 -18.62
N PHE A 397 -64.35 9.93 -19.34
CA PHE A 397 -65.34 10.86 -18.77
C PHE A 397 -66.67 10.18 -18.44
N ALA A 398 -67.07 9.12 -19.17
CA ALA A 398 -68.28 8.37 -18.87
C ALA A 398 -68.23 7.59 -17.55
N GLU A 399 -67.03 7.32 -17.01
CA GLU A 399 -66.86 6.62 -15.72
C GLU A 399 -67.31 7.47 -14.52
N VAL A 400 -67.35 8.79 -14.67
CA VAL A 400 -67.70 9.72 -13.59
C VAL A 400 -69.06 10.36 -13.87
N ASN A 401 -70.00 10.19 -12.93
CA ASN A 401 -71.36 10.70 -13.09
C ASN A 401 -71.51 12.12 -12.51
N SER A 402 -70.90 13.13 -13.15
CA SER A 402 -71.02 14.55 -12.77
C SER A 402 -71.37 15.44 -13.96
N ALA A 403 -71.92 16.64 -13.71
CA ALA A 403 -72.24 17.59 -14.77
C ALA A 403 -71.00 17.95 -15.62
N SER A 404 -69.85 18.17 -14.98
CA SER A 404 -68.58 18.47 -15.64
C SER A 404 -68.03 17.29 -16.44
N ALA A 405 -68.20 16.05 -15.97
CA ALA A 405 -67.80 14.85 -16.70
C ALA A 405 -68.63 14.67 -17.97
N HIS A 406 -69.96 14.81 -17.89
CA HIS A 406 -70.85 14.74 -19.05
C HIS A 406 -70.60 15.87 -20.05
N TYR A 407 -70.32 17.09 -19.58
CA TYR A 407 -69.92 18.20 -20.45
C TYR A 407 -68.60 17.91 -21.19
N ASN A 408 -67.58 17.42 -20.48
CA ASN A 408 -66.29 17.07 -21.09
C ASN A 408 -66.41 15.87 -22.03
N ARG A 409 -67.27 14.90 -21.71
CA ARG A 409 -67.64 13.79 -22.60
C ARG A 409 -68.30 14.30 -23.88
N GLY A 410 -69.24 15.24 -23.77
CA GLY A 410 -69.87 15.88 -24.93
C GLY A 410 -68.85 16.57 -25.83
N ASN A 411 -67.89 17.31 -25.25
CA ASN A 411 -66.80 17.92 -26.01
C ASN A 411 -65.93 16.87 -26.72
N ALA A 412 -65.59 15.78 -26.04
CA ALA A 412 -64.81 14.69 -26.62
C ALA A 412 -65.56 14.02 -27.78
N LEU A 413 -66.84 13.68 -27.60
CA LEU A 413 -67.67 13.07 -28.65
C LEU A 413 -67.85 14.01 -29.86
N ALA A 414 -68.03 15.30 -29.62
CA ALA A 414 -68.12 16.29 -30.70
C ALA A 414 -66.83 16.34 -31.53
N MET A 415 -65.67 16.31 -30.87
CA MET A 415 -64.36 16.27 -31.55
C MET A 415 -64.09 14.93 -32.26
N ALA A 416 -64.69 13.84 -31.77
CA ALA A 416 -64.66 12.53 -32.44
C ALA A 416 -65.60 12.45 -33.67
N GLY A 417 -66.47 13.46 -33.88
CA GLY A 417 -67.47 13.48 -34.95
C GLY A 417 -68.80 12.78 -34.60
N GLU A 418 -68.95 12.29 -33.38
CA GLU A 418 -70.18 11.66 -32.87
C GLU A 418 -71.15 12.74 -32.36
N LEU A 419 -71.65 13.57 -33.28
CA LEU A 419 -72.41 14.78 -32.96
C LEU A 419 -73.72 14.48 -32.22
N GLU A 420 -74.45 13.42 -32.58
CA GLU A 420 -75.69 13.01 -31.90
C GLU A 420 -75.41 12.62 -30.45
N ALA A 421 -74.40 11.77 -30.21
CA ALA A 421 -74.01 11.34 -28.86
C ALA A 421 -73.45 12.51 -28.02
N ALA A 422 -72.84 13.51 -28.67
CA ALA A 422 -72.39 14.73 -28.00
C ALA A 422 -73.58 15.55 -27.46
N VAL A 423 -74.66 15.68 -28.23
CA VAL A 423 -75.90 16.36 -27.80
C VAL A 423 -76.47 15.66 -26.57
N ASP A 424 -76.59 14.33 -26.59
CA ASP A 424 -77.07 13.54 -25.44
C ASP A 424 -76.21 13.76 -24.19
N ALA A 425 -74.88 13.81 -24.34
CA ALA A 425 -73.98 14.06 -23.23
C ALA A 425 -74.13 15.49 -22.67
N TYR A 426 -74.35 16.50 -23.52
CA TYR A 426 -74.65 17.86 -23.04
C TYR A 426 -76.01 17.96 -22.35
N GLU A 427 -77.02 17.22 -22.81
CA GLU A 427 -78.30 17.13 -22.10
C GLU A 427 -78.12 16.54 -20.70
N GLN A 428 -77.39 15.44 -20.58
CA GLN A 428 -77.07 14.83 -19.29
C GLN A 428 -76.30 15.79 -18.36
N ALA A 429 -75.45 16.65 -18.91
CA ALA A 429 -74.78 17.69 -18.14
C ALA A 429 -75.78 18.76 -17.62
N LEU A 430 -76.68 19.23 -18.48
CA LEU A 430 -77.68 20.26 -18.16
C LEU A 430 -78.80 19.76 -17.24
N GLU A 431 -79.16 18.48 -17.29
CA GLU A 431 -80.07 17.85 -16.33
C GLU A 431 -79.52 17.92 -14.90
N ARG A 432 -78.20 17.82 -14.76
CA ARG A 432 -77.51 17.87 -13.45
C ARG A 432 -77.24 19.29 -13.01
N GLU A 433 -76.83 20.15 -13.94
CA GLU A 433 -76.53 21.56 -13.69
C GLU A 433 -77.21 22.43 -14.76
N PRO A 434 -78.48 22.84 -14.54
CA PRO A 434 -79.25 23.61 -15.53
C PRO A 434 -78.65 24.97 -15.87
N GLU A 435 -77.83 25.54 -14.98
CA GLU A 435 -77.15 26.82 -15.16
C GLU A 435 -75.80 26.71 -15.90
N LEU A 436 -75.41 25.51 -16.36
CA LEU A 436 -74.14 25.27 -17.07
C LEU A 436 -74.20 25.83 -18.50
N LEU A 437 -74.05 27.15 -18.63
CA LEU A 437 -74.17 27.88 -19.90
C LEU A 437 -73.27 27.33 -21.02
N ALA A 438 -72.07 26.87 -20.68
CA ALA A 438 -71.13 26.30 -21.65
C ALA A 438 -71.69 25.04 -22.33
N ALA A 439 -72.38 24.16 -21.58
CA ALA A 439 -73.01 22.97 -22.14
C ALA A 439 -74.18 23.32 -23.07
N ALA A 440 -75.02 24.29 -22.67
CA ALA A 440 -76.13 24.76 -23.49
C ALA A 440 -75.67 25.40 -24.81
N GLN A 441 -74.61 26.20 -24.77
CA GLN A 441 -74.02 26.83 -25.96
C GLN A 441 -73.41 25.80 -26.91
N ASN A 442 -72.63 24.85 -26.37
CA ASN A 442 -72.01 23.81 -27.19
C ASN A 442 -73.07 22.89 -27.79
N LYS A 443 -74.10 22.51 -27.02
CA LYS A 443 -75.24 21.74 -27.53
C LYS A 443 -75.90 22.42 -28.72
N ALA A 444 -76.28 23.70 -28.57
CA ALA A 444 -76.93 24.46 -29.64
C ALA A 444 -76.05 24.59 -30.90
N LEU A 445 -74.72 24.69 -30.72
CA LEU A 445 -73.77 24.69 -31.84
C LEU A 445 -73.77 23.34 -32.58
N ILE A 446 -73.72 22.23 -31.84
CA ILE A 446 -73.72 20.88 -32.43
C ILE A 446 -75.06 20.57 -33.10
N GLU A 447 -76.20 20.95 -32.51
CA GLU A 447 -77.53 20.81 -33.13
C GLU A 447 -77.63 21.56 -34.45
N LYS A 448 -77.04 22.77 -34.52
CA LYS A 448 -76.97 23.53 -35.76
C LYS A 448 -76.11 22.82 -36.82
N LEU A 449 -74.96 22.27 -36.42
CA LEU A 449 -74.10 21.49 -37.33
C LEU A 449 -74.79 20.23 -37.85
N LEU A 450 -75.54 19.51 -37.01
CA LEU A 450 -76.35 18.37 -37.42
C LEU A 450 -77.43 18.78 -38.42
N ALA A 451 -78.14 19.88 -38.16
CA ALA A 451 -79.14 20.41 -39.09
C ALA A 451 -78.53 20.80 -40.45
N GLU A 452 -77.31 21.35 -40.47
CA GLU A 452 -76.56 21.66 -41.69
C GLU A 452 -76.10 20.39 -42.43
N GLN A 453 -75.64 19.35 -41.73
CA GLN A 453 -75.29 18.04 -42.32
C GLN A 453 -76.50 17.34 -42.94
N HIS A 454 -77.65 17.36 -42.27
CA HIS A 454 -78.88 16.75 -42.80
C HIS A 454 -79.50 17.55 -43.96
N ALA A 455 -79.14 18.83 -44.12
CA ALA A 455 -79.58 19.67 -45.23
C ALA A 455 -78.70 19.53 -46.49
N GLN A 456 -77.55 18.84 -46.42
CA GLN A 456 -76.69 18.58 -47.58
C GLN A 456 -77.13 17.29 -48.30
N PRO A 457 -77.40 17.34 -49.63
CA PRO A 457 -77.77 16.15 -50.40
C PRO A 457 -76.59 15.15 -50.47
N PRO A 458 -76.85 13.83 -50.47
CA PRO A 458 -75.80 12.82 -50.45
C PRO A 458 -74.87 12.98 -51.66
N ALA A 459 -73.56 12.97 -51.40
CA ALA A 459 -72.55 12.91 -52.45
C ALA A 459 -72.69 11.57 -53.23
N PRO A 460 -72.44 11.55 -54.54
CA PRO A 460 -72.63 10.35 -55.36
C PRO A 460 -71.67 9.23 -54.96
N ASP A 461 -72.16 7.99 -54.98
CA ASP A 461 -71.37 6.78 -54.74
C ASP A 461 -70.11 6.74 -55.63
N PRO A 462 -68.92 6.44 -55.07
CA PRO A 462 -67.75 6.10 -55.87
C PRO A 462 -67.98 4.77 -56.63
N PRO A 463 -67.38 4.58 -57.82
CA PRO A 463 -67.56 3.38 -58.64
C PRO A 463 -67.00 2.12 -57.96
N PRO A 464 -67.46 0.91 -58.34
CA PRO A 464 -67.03 -0.34 -57.75
C PRO A 464 -65.55 -0.61 -58.09
N GLU A 465 -64.69 -0.62 -57.06
CA GLU A 465 -63.33 -1.14 -57.18
C GLU A 465 -63.37 -2.67 -57.36
N ALA A 466 -62.76 -3.11 -58.45
CA ALA A 466 -62.56 -4.52 -58.75
C ALA A 466 -61.67 -5.18 -57.69
N GLU A 467 -62.08 -6.38 -57.28
CA GLU A 467 -61.38 -7.27 -56.37
C GLU A 467 -59.90 -7.46 -56.77
N HIS A 468 -58.99 -6.90 -55.99
CA HIS A 468 -57.64 -7.43 -55.87
C HIS A 468 -57.60 -8.38 -54.66
N PRO A 469 -57.15 -9.63 -54.84
CA PRO A 469 -57.07 -10.59 -53.76
C PRO A 469 -55.97 -10.20 -52.76
N ALA A 470 -56.26 -10.46 -51.48
CA ALA A 470 -55.41 -10.19 -50.33
C ALA A 470 -53.96 -10.67 -50.48
N PRO A 471 -52.98 -9.93 -49.94
CA PRO A 471 -51.79 -10.52 -49.39
C PRO A 471 -51.95 -10.63 -47.87
N ASP A 472 -52.29 -11.84 -47.42
CA ASP A 472 -52.07 -12.25 -46.04
C ASP A 472 -50.57 -12.15 -45.72
N THR A 473 -50.28 -11.31 -44.72
CA THR A 473 -49.14 -11.30 -43.79
C THR A 473 -47.75 -11.76 -44.28
N PRO A 474 -46.75 -10.87 -44.22
CA PRO A 474 -45.41 -11.28 -43.77
C PRO A 474 -44.96 -10.64 -42.44
N PRO A 475 -43.97 -11.27 -41.77
CA PRO A 475 -43.65 -11.18 -40.35
C PRO A 475 -42.67 -10.01 -40.04
N PRO A 476 -42.23 -9.80 -38.77
CA PRO A 476 -41.70 -8.52 -38.33
C PRO A 476 -40.28 -8.28 -38.84
N ILE A 477 -40.00 -7.03 -39.21
CA ILE A 477 -38.64 -6.54 -39.45
C ILE A 477 -38.13 -5.88 -38.17
N SER A 478 -37.05 -6.46 -37.67
CA SER A 478 -36.20 -6.02 -36.59
C SER A 478 -35.55 -4.66 -36.86
N THR A 479 -35.51 -3.80 -35.85
CA THR A 479 -34.60 -2.66 -35.74
C THR A 479 -33.28 -3.04 -35.03
N PRO A 480 -32.20 -2.27 -35.23
CA PRO A 480 -30.84 -2.79 -35.34
C PRO A 480 -29.97 -2.68 -34.08
N THR A 481 -28.90 -3.50 -34.07
CA THR A 481 -27.72 -3.47 -33.20
C THR A 481 -26.81 -2.25 -33.50
N PRO A 482 -25.90 -1.87 -32.60
CA PRO A 482 -24.48 -2.31 -32.73
C PRO A 482 -23.83 -2.58 -31.35
N GLY A 483 -22.82 -3.41 -31.14
CA GLY A 483 -22.02 -4.30 -31.99
C GLY A 483 -21.08 -5.10 -31.06
N THR A 484 -20.76 -6.33 -31.45
CA THR A 484 -19.74 -7.16 -30.78
C THR A 484 -18.69 -7.51 -31.81
N ALA A 485 -17.44 -7.17 -31.54
CA ALA A 485 -16.30 -7.58 -32.35
C ALA A 485 -15.98 -9.05 -32.06
N GLY A 486 -16.13 -9.89 -33.09
CA GLY A 486 -15.70 -11.28 -33.11
C GLY A 486 -14.62 -11.49 -34.15
N VAL A 487 -13.46 -11.94 -33.68
CA VAL A 487 -12.59 -13.00 -34.22
C VAL A 487 -12.85 -13.41 -35.68
N ASN A 488 -11.81 -13.23 -36.50
CA ASN A 488 -11.61 -13.96 -37.75
C ASN A 488 -10.67 -15.15 -37.51
N THR A 489 -11.06 -16.33 -38.01
CA THR A 489 -10.15 -17.44 -38.31
C THR A 489 -10.62 -18.18 -39.56
N ARG A 490 -9.70 -18.34 -40.52
CA ARG A 490 -9.44 -19.45 -41.47
C ARG A 490 -8.50 -18.86 -42.54
N GLU A 491 -7.45 -19.51 -43.04
CA GLU A 491 -7.20 -20.95 -43.23
C GLU A 491 -5.71 -21.15 -43.64
N GLN A 492 -5.29 -22.43 -43.68
CA GLN A 492 -4.21 -23.02 -44.48
C GLN A 492 -2.79 -23.20 -43.90
N ASP A 493 -2.59 -24.46 -43.48
CA ASP A 493 -1.68 -25.46 -44.05
C ASP A 493 -0.24 -25.67 -43.50
N ASN A 494 -0.11 -26.90 -42.99
CA ASN A 494 0.96 -27.88 -43.19
C ASN A 494 2.27 -27.81 -42.35
N SER A 495 2.38 -28.74 -41.39
CA SER A 495 3.37 -29.85 -41.33
C SER A 495 3.74 -30.18 -39.87
N THR A 496 3.19 -31.22 -39.21
CA THR A 496 3.81 -32.56 -38.92
C THR A 496 5.20 -32.49 -38.25
N VAL A 497 5.56 -33.13 -37.11
CA VAL A 497 5.36 -34.52 -36.64
C VAL A 497 5.72 -34.66 -35.13
N ALA A 498 4.91 -35.46 -34.41
CA ALA A 498 5.16 -36.39 -33.27
C ALA A 498 5.90 -36.02 -31.95
N THR A 499 5.13 -36.02 -30.85
CA THR A 499 5.14 -36.90 -29.63
C THR A 499 6.39 -37.72 -29.21
N PRO A 500 6.44 -38.31 -27.97
CA PRO A 500 5.85 -37.93 -26.66
C PRO A 500 6.77 -38.23 -25.42
N SER A 501 6.26 -37.94 -24.20
CA SER A 501 6.49 -38.64 -22.89
C SER A 501 7.92 -38.74 -22.34
N GLY A 502 8.21 -38.77 -21.04
CA GLY A 502 7.52 -39.01 -19.76
C GLY A 502 8.67 -39.18 -18.74
N GLU A 503 8.63 -38.54 -17.58
CA GLU A 503 8.32 -39.15 -16.27
C GLU A 503 9.55 -39.35 -15.36
N LEU A 504 9.37 -38.97 -14.09
CA LEU A 504 9.94 -39.51 -12.82
C LEU A 504 11.27 -38.97 -12.22
N ASN A 505 11.11 -38.35 -11.03
CA ASN A 505 12.04 -38.31 -9.87
C ASN A 505 12.23 -39.73 -9.26
N PRO A 506 12.99 -40.03 -8.17
CA PRO A 506 13.78 -39.20 -7.21
C PRO A 506 15.16 -39.78 -6.72
N HIS A 507 15.83 -38.99 -5.85
CA HIS A 507 16.58 -39.37 -4.62
C HIS A 507 18.05 -39.85 -4.60
N ASP A 508 18.66 -39.42 -3.48
CA ASP A 508 19.74 -40.00 -2.66
C ASP A 508 21.22 -39.59 -2.82
N ALA A 509 21.83 -39.54 -1.63
CA ALA A 509 23.08 -38.93 -1.25
C ALA A 509 24.13 -39.98 -0.81
N ALA A 510 25.41 -39.56 -0.86
CA ALA A 510 26.64 -40.14 -0.28
C ALA A 510 27.14 -41.48 -0.91
N PRO A 511 28.42 -41.95 -0.75
CA PRO A 511 29.51 -41.56 0.19
C PRO A 511 30.95 -41.58 -0.49
N PRO A 512 32.11 -41.95 0.13
CA PRO A 512 32.88 -41.43 1.30
C PRO A 512 34.42 -41.18 1.09
N ASP A 513 35.03 -40.51 2.09
CA ASP A 513 36.36 -40.64 2.77
C ASP A 513 37.76 -40.91 2.12
N ALA A 514 38.74 -40.18 2.69
CA ALA A 514 40.15 -40.52 3.07
C ALA A 514 41.39 -40.13 2.18
N GLN A 515 42.04 -39.01 2.56
CA GLN A 515 43.49 -38.68 2.84
C GLN A 515 44.68 -39.56 2.32
N PRO A 516 45.96 -39.10 2.41
CA PRO A 516 46.62 -37.82 2.05
C PRO A 516 47.98 -38.01 1.32
N ALA A 517 48.52 -37.01 0.60
CA ALA A 517 49.97 -36.93 0.32
C ALA A 517 50.41 -35.54 -0.21
N ALA A 518 51.56 -35.06 0.28
CA ALA A 518 52.39 -33.98 -0.26
C ALA A 518 53.83 -34.54 -0.40
N PRO A 519 54.85 -33.82 -0.90
CA PRO A 519 54.90 -32.66 -1.81
C PRO A 519 55.83 -32.92 -3.03
N GLY A 520 55.88 -31.99 -4.00
CA GLY A 520 56.92 -32.02 -5.05
C GLY A 520 56.78 -30.92 -6.11
N GLU A 521 57.50 -29.82 -5.92
CA GLU A 521 58.05 -28.97 -7.00
C GLU A 521 59.48 -29.48 -7.34
N PRO A 522 60.21 -28.97 -8.35
CA PRO A 522 59.85 -28.12 -9.52
C PRO A 522 60.42 -28.70 -10.85
N GLU A 523 60.11 -28.10 -12.01
CA GLU A 523 61.14 -27.72 -13.00
C GLU A 523 60.56 -26.94 -14.20
N ALA A 524 61.27 -25.86 -14.54
CA ALA A 524 61.05 -24.93 -15.64
C ALA A 524 61.73 -25.43 -16.93
N GLU A 525 61.18 -25.16 -18.12
CA GLU A 525 61.64 -24.19 -19.15
C GLU A 525 61.00 -24.60 -20.53
N PRO A 526 61.16 -23.86 -21.65
CA PRO A 526 60.41 -22.66 -21.99
C PRO A 526 59.65 -22.76 -23.34
N ALA A 527 58.73 -21.82 -23.53
CA ALA A 527 58.19 -21.27 -24.77
C ALA A 527 58.46 -22.01 -26.11
N THR A 528 57.38 -22.50 -26.73
CA THR A 528 57.20 -22.38 -28.19
C THR A 528 55.73 -22.04 -28.45
N ALA A 529 55.47 -20.80 -28.87
CA ALA A 529 54.15 -20.38 -29.33
C ALA A 529 53.96 -20.74 -30.81
N PRO A 530 52.82 -21.33 -31.20
CA PRO A 530 52.24 -21.13 -32.51
C PRO A 530 51.03 -20.17 -32.43
N ALA A 531 50.94 -19.28 -33.41
CA ALA A 531 49.85 -18.33 -33.64
C ALA A 531 48.49 -19.03 -33.92
N PRO A 532 47.35 -18.33 -33.78
CA PRO A 532 46.11 -18.88 -33.25
C PRO A 532 45.22 -19.53 -34.32
N PRO A 533 44.44 -20.57 -33.97
CA PRO A 533 43.26 -20.96 -34.73
C PRO A 533 41.98 -20.45 -34.05
N ALA A 534 41.17 -19.74 -34.83
CA ALA A 534 39.70 -19.66 -34.80
C ALA A 534 38.98 -19.68 -33.42
N ALA A 535 38.41 -18.52 -33.08
CA ALA A 535 37.44 -18.25 -32.02
C ALA A 535 36.49 -19.42 -31.65
N ARG A 536 36.62 -19.94 -30.42
CA ARG A 536 35.61 -20.72 -29.64
C ARG A 536 35.92 -20.58 -28.11
N PRO A 537 35.07 -21.11 -27.19
CA PRO A 537 34.47 -20.51 -25.99
C PRO A 537 35.41 -20.34 -24.77
N ILE A 538 36.73 -20.45 -24.98
CA ILE A 538 37.77 -20.53 -23.94
C ILE A 538 37.94 -19.19 -23.19
N GLU A 539 37.54 -18.07 -23.80
CA GLU A 539 37.58 -16.73 -23.18
C GLU A 539 36.65 -16.62 -21.95
N GLU A 540 35.52 -17.32 -21.96
CA GLU A 540 34.57 -17.33 -20.84
C GLU A 540 35.06 -18.20 -19.69
N GLU A 541 35.66 -19.36 -19.98
CA GLU A 541 36.28 -20.22 -18.96
C GLU A 541 37.52 -19.53 -18.34
N HIS A 542 38.34 -18.86 -19.15
CA HIS A 542 39.46 -18.06 -18.67
C HIS A 542 39.00 -16.86 -17.83
N ARG A 543 37.91 -16.19 -18.22
CA ARG A 543 37.29 -15.13 -17.40
C ARG A 543 36.74 -15.67 -16.08
N GLN A 544 36.06 -16.80 -16.09
CA GLN A 544 35.52 -17.41 -14.87
C GLN A 544 36.63 -17.93 -13.95
N ALA A 545 37.68 -18.54 -14.51
CA ALA A 545 38.86 -18.96 -13.76
C ALA A 545 39.61 -17.74 -13.18
N LEU A 546 39.73 -16.64 -13.94
CA LEU A 546 40.30 -15.40 -13.46
C LEU A 546 39.45 -14.77 -12.35
N GLU A 547 38.12 -14.77 -12.48
CA GLU A 547 37.21 -14.29 -11.44
C GLU A 547 37.26 -15.15 -10.17
N GLN A 548 37.34 -16.47 -10.32
CA GLN A 548 37.50 -17.39 -9.19
C GLN A 548 38.86 -17.22 -8.51
N TRP A 549 39.92 -16.98 -9.29
CA TRP A 549 41.26 -16.69 -8.79
C TRP A 549 41.33 -15.32 -8.10
N LEU A 550 40.68 -14.29 -8.66
CA LEU A 550 40.55 -12.96 -8.04
C LEU A 550 39.79 -13.02 -6.71
N LYS A 551 38.78 -13.90 -6.58
CA LYS A 551 38.08 -14.16 -5.31
C LYS A 551 38.93 -14.90 -4.26
N GLN A 552 40.04 -15.52 -4.66
CA GLN A 552 40.96 -16.22 -3.75
C GLN A 552 42.09 -15.31 -3.23
N ILE A 553 42.29 -14.14 -3.85
CA ILE A 553 43.22 -13.14 -3.32
C ILE A 553 42.57 -12.59 -2.04
N PRO A 554 43.23 -12.68 -0.88
CA PRO A 554 42.69 -12.11 0.34
C PRO A 554 42.52 -10.60 0.14
N ASP A 555 41.28 -10.12 0.24
CA ASP A 555 40.96 -8.71 0.19
C ASP A 555 41.72 -8.01 1.33
N ASN A 556 42.75 -7.24 0.99
CA ASN A 556 43.37 -6.32 1.93
C ASN A 556 42.60 -4.98 1.85
N PRO A 557 41.67 -4.71 2.77
CA PRO A 557 40.84 -3.50 2.71
C PRO A 557 41.68 -2.21 2.71
N SER A 558 42.86 -2.23 3.32
CA SER A 558 43.77 -1.07 3.36
C SER A 558 44.29 -0.69 1.97
N GLU A 559 44.65 -1.67 1.12
CA GLU A 559 45.14 -1.43 -0.25
C GLU A 559 44.02 -0.92 -1.16
N LEU A 560 42.81 -1.46 -1.01
CA LEU A 560 41.63 -0.97 -1.74
C LEU A 560 41.30 0.48 -1.35
N LEU A 561 41.33 0.80 -0.06
CA LEU A 561 41.14 2.16 0.45
C LEU A 561 42.23 3.11 -0.06
N ARG A 562 43.50 2.69 -0.03
CA ARG A 562 44.61 3.48 -0.54
C ARG A 562 44.43 3.83 -2.02
N ARG A 563 44.09 2.85 -2.85
CA ARG A 563 43.82 3.08 -4.29
C ARG A 563 42.62 3.98 -4.51
N LYS A 564 41.53 3.79 -3.73
CA LYS A 564 40.35 4.65 -3.78
C LYS A 564 40.71 6.10 -3.45
N PHE A 565 41.41 6.34 -2.35
CA PHE A 565 41.79 7.69 -1.92
C PHE A 565 42.74 8.35 -2.91
N TRP A 566 43.71 7.60 -3.44
CA TRP A 566 44.59 8.09 -4.48
C TRP A 566 43.81 8.52 -5.75
N TYR A 567 42.85 7.71 -6.18
CA TYR A 567 42.00 8.03 -7.33
C TYR A 567 41.10 9.25 -7.07
N GLU A 568 40.46 9.32 -5.90
CA GLU A 568 39.70 10.51 -5.48
C GLU A 568 40.57 11.77 -5.47
N GLN A 569 41.83 11.67 -5.02
CA GLN A 569 42.74 12.79 -4.98
C GLN A 569 43.12 13.27 -6.39
N GLN A 570 43.37 12.37 -7.34
CA GLN A 570 43.63 12.75 -8.72
C GLN A 570 42.44 13.49 -9.36
N GLN A 571 41.22 12.99 -9.15
CA GLN A 571 40.02 13.66 -9.68
C GLN A 571 39.86 15.08 -9.15
N HIS A 572 40.19 15.32 -7.88
CA HIS A 572 40.15 16.66 -7.29
C HIS A 572 41.23 17.59 -7.87
N GLN A 573 42.41 17.08 -8.24
CA GLN A 573 43.46 17.88 -8.89
C GLN A 573 43.13 18.23 -10.35
N ASP A 574 42.46 17.32 -11.07
CA ASP A 574 42.06 17.52 -12.48
C ASP A 574 40.83 18.40 -12.66
N THR A 575 40.07 18.66 -11.58
CA THR A 575 38.91 19.55 -11.60
C THR A 575 39.34 20.95 -11.16
N PRO A 576 39.61 21.91 -12.07
CA PRO A 576 39.93 23.27 -11.67
C PRO A 576 38.73 23.88 -10.91
N GLN A 577 38.98 24.33 -9.68
CA GLN A 577 38.00 25.02 -8.84
C GLN A 577 37.59 26.38 -9.41
#